data_AF-A0A9P6ADA1-F1
#
_entry.id   AF-A0A9P6ADA1-F1
#
_cell.length_a   1.000
_cell.length_b   1.000
_cell.length_c   1.000
_cell.angle_alpha   90.00
_cell.angle_beta   90.00
_cell.angle_gamma   90.00
#
_symmetry.space_group_name_H-M   'P 1'
#
loop_
_entity.id
_entity.type
_entity.pdbx_description
1 polymer ?
#
loop_
_entity_poly.entity_id
_entity_poly.type
_entity_poly.pdbx_seq_one_letter_code
_entity_poly.pdbx_strand_id
1 'polypeptide(L)'
;MPLQSTTDCGSETTVQYGFANALSELAQWLWSTLLQQDIIDVKNKLSSALSRTEKSKVLPSGVSSDEVYALPEKFGMQNCLQEVDVTVIREIKQAMGGDAILYFVLPEYAAKAMEVYNGIGAPLLTMKTAWNIFQMLLPLMYPPV
;
A
#
# COMPACT_ATOMS: atom_id res chain seq x y z
N MET A 1 38.71 44.35 21.23
CA MET A 1 37.79 44.13 20.09
C MET A 1 37.39 42.65 20.08
N PRO A 2 36.11 42.28 20.20
CA PRO A 2 35.66 40.94 19.89
C PRO A 2 35.15 40.89 18.45
N LEU A 3 35.71 39.97 17.65
CA LEU A 3 35.18 39.56 16.36
C LEU A 3 33.91 38.75 16.62
N GLN A 4 32.74 39.34 16.38
CA GLN A 4 31.49 38.58 16.29
C GLN A 4 31.47 37.87 14.94
N SER A 5 31.74 36.56 14.96
CA SER A 5 31.40 35.66 13.87
C SER A 5 29.89 35.46 13.91
N THR A 6 29.17 36.01 12.92
CA THR A 6 27.73 35.83 12.80
C THR A 6 27.46 34.48 12.16
N THR A 7 27.01 33.51 12.94
CA THR A 7 26.58 32.21 12.42
C THR A 7 25.24 32.38 11.70
N ASP A 8 25.28 32.49 10.36
CA ASP A 8 24.12 32.28 9.51
C ASP A 8 23.83 30.78 9.44
N CYS A 9 23.14 30.25 10.45
CA CYS A 9 22.88 28.82 10.66
C CYS A 9 21.43 28.41 10.33
N GLY A 10 20.60 29.35 9.87
CA GLY A 10 19.16 29.14 9.66
C GLY A 10 18.80 28.62 8.26
N SER A 11 19.62 28.91 7.25
CA SER A 11 19.38 28.48 5.86
C SER A 11 19.76 27.01 5.64
N GLU A 12 20.87 26.55 6.23
CA GLU A 12 21.35 25.16 6.13
C GLU A 12 20.39 24.14 6.75
N THR A 13 19.81 24.46 7.91
CA THR A 13 18.87 23.56 8.60
C THR A 13 17.58 23.36 7.81
N THR A 14 17.03 24.43 7.23
CA THR A 14 15.78 24.37 6.45
C THR A 14 15.91 23.47 5.20
N VAL A 15 17.06 23.52 4.52
CA VAL A 15 17.36 22.67 3.35
C VAL A 15 17.52 21.20 3.77
N GLN A 16 18.19 20.95 4.89
CA GLN A 16 18.44 19.59 5.39
C GLN A 16 17.14 18.89 5.83
N TYR A 17 16.24 19.60 6.51
CA TYR A 17 14.92 19.07 6.88
C TYR A 17 14.01 18.87 5.67
N GLY A 18 14.07 19.76 4.66
CA GLY A 18 13.32 19.61 3.41
C GLY A 18 13.70 18.34 2.64
N PHE A 19 15.00 18.05 2.53
CA PHE A 19 15.48 16.83 1.88
C PHE A 19 15.11 15.56 2.66
N ALA A 20 15.21 15.57 3.99
CA ALA A 20 14.82 14.43 4.81
C ALA A 20 13.32 14.10 4.70
N ASN A 21 12.46 15.12 4.69
CA ASN A 21 11.02 14.93 4.48
C ASN A 21 10.71 14.40 3.08
N ALA A 22 11.36 14.95 2.05
CA ALA A 22 11.22 14.51 0.66
C ALA A 22 11.56 13.02 0.46
N LEU A 23 12.66 12.56 1.08
CA LEU A 23 13.02 11.15 1.09
C LEU A 23 11.99 10.28 1.82
N SER A 24 11.49 10.78 2.95
CA SER A 24 10.49 10.07 3.75
C SER A 24 9.19 9.86 2.98
N GLU A 25 8.69 10.89 2.30
CA GLU A 25 7.44 10.81 1.52
C GLU A 25 7.56 9.84 0.34
N LEU A 26 8.66 9.89 -0.43
CA LEU A 26 8.87 8.95 -1.53
C LEU A 26 8.99 7.50 -1.02
N ALA A 27 9.68 7.29 0.10
CA ALA A 27 9.81 5.97 0.70
C ALA A 27 8.47 5.46 1.27
N GLN A 28 7.70 6.32 1.94
CA GLN A 28 6.38 5.96 2.45
C GLN A 28 5.44 5.55 1.32
N TRP A 29 5.43 6.29 0.20
CA TRP A 29 4.61 5.97 -0.96
C TRP A 29 5.02 4.63 -1.61
N LEU A 30 6.30 4.46 -1.93
CA LEU A 30 6.75 3.29 -2.70
C LEU A 30 6.62 1.98 -1.89
N TRP A 31 7.02 2.00 -0.61
CA TRP A 31 6.98 0.80 0.23
C TRP A 31 5.56 0.46 0.68
N SER A 32 4.70 1.45 0.95
CA SER A 32 3.30 1.14 1.22
C SER A 32 2.59 0.54 0.01
N THR A 33 2.86 1.03 -1.20
CA THR A 33 2.30 0.47 -2.43
C THR A 33 2.75 -0.98 -2.64
N LEU A 34 4.04 -1.26 -2.45
CA LEU A 34 4.58 -2.61 -2.52
C LEU A 34 3.98 -3.53 -1.46
N LEU A 35 3.89 -3.07 -0.22
CA LEU A 35 3.31 -3.84 0.88
C LEU A 35 1.83 -4.14 0.63
N GLN A 36 1.07 -3.18 0.11
CA GLN A 36 -0.33 -3.39 -0.26
C GLN A 36 -0.47 -4.45 -1.35
N GLN A 37 0.39 -4.43 -2.37
CA GLN A 37 0.42 -5.46 -3.41
C GLN A 37 0.72 -6.85 -2.82
N ASP A 38 1.74 -6.96 -1.97
CA ASP A 38 2.09 -8.23 -1.33
C ASP A 38 0.95 -8.77 -0.43
N ILE A 39 0.27 -7.90 0.30
CA ILE A 39 -0.89 -8.28 1.12
C ILE A 39 -2.03 -8.80 0.24
N ILE A 40 -2.32 -8.12 -0.86
CA ILE A 40 -3.35 -8.56 -1.83
C ILE A 40 -2.98 -9.91 -2.43
N ASP A 41 -1.72 -10.11 -2.82
CA ASP A 41 -1.23 -11.36 -3.38
C ASP A 41 -1.32 -12.51 -2.39
N VAL A 42 -0.91 -12.29 -1.14
CA VAL A 42 -1.01 -13.29 -0.07
C VAL A 42 -2.48 -13.62 0.21
N LYS A 43 -3.34 -12.61 0.31
CA LYS A 43 -4.78 -12.81 0.48
C LYS A 43 -5.34 -13.66 -0.65
N ASN A 44 -5.04 -13.33 -1.90
CA ASN A 44 -5.53 -14.06 -3.06
C ASN A 44 -5.02 -15.50 -3.05
N LYS A 45 -3.72 -15.72 -2.82
CA LYS A 45 -3.13 -17.06 -2.74
C LYS A 45 -3.81 -17.93 -1.68
N LEU A 46 -4.05 -17.37 -0.49
CA LEU A 46 -4.68 -18.12 0.60
C LEU A 46 -6.16 -18.42 0.32
N SER A 47 -6.88 -17.45 -0.24
CA SER A 47 -8.33 -17.56 -0.46
C SER A 47 -8.65 -18.46 -1.65
N SER A 48 -7.80 -18.43 -2.69
CA SER A 48 -7.92 -19.26 -3.89
C SER A 48 -7.22 -20.62 -3.79
N ALA A 49 -6.45 -20.89 -2.74
CA ALA A 49 -5.75 -22.16 -2.57
C ALA A 49 -6.75 -23.32 -2.46
N LEU A 50 -6.54 -24.35 -3.28
CA LEU A 50 -7.29 -25.59 -3.17
C LEU A 50 -6.89 -26.30 -1.88
N SER A 51 -7.88 -26.62 -1.05
CA SER A 51 -7.62 -27.47 0.11
C SER A 51 -7.21 -28.87 -0.37
N ARG A 52 -6.42 -29.59 0.43
CA ARG A 52 -6.18 -31.02 0.17
C ARG A 52 -7.50 -31.78 0.12
N THR A 53 -7.66 -32.69 -0.83
CA THR A 53 -8.81 -33.59 -0.94
C THR A 53 -8.74 -34.67 0.14
N GLU A 54 -9.81 -34.80 0.92
CA GLU A 54 -9.93 -35.80 1.98
C GLU A 54 -11.31 -36.45 1.94
N LYS A 55 -11.34 -37.76 1.64
CA LYS A 55 -12.59 -38.50 1.44
C LYS A 55 -13.42 -38.68 2.71
N SER A 56 -12.78 -38.62 3.88
CA SER A 56 -13.43 -38.81 5.18
C SER A 56 -14.00 -37.52 5.77
N LYS A 57 -13.76 -36.37 5.13
CA LYS A 57 -14.17 -35.07 5.66
C LYS A 57 -15.62 -34.77 5.28
N VAL A 58 -16.40 -34.32 6.27
CA VAL A 58 -17.79 -33.89 6.07
C VAL A 58 -17.87 -32.57 5.28
N LEU A 59 -16.87 -31.70 5.46
CA LEU A 59 -16.78 -30.43 4.75
C LEU A 59 -16.11 -30.60 3.38
N PRO A 60 -16.41 -29.70 2.42
CA PRO A 60 -15.77 -29.66 1.11
C PRO A 60 -14.25 -29.70 1.24
N SER A 61 -13.65 -30.52 0.38
CA SER A 61 -12.22 -30.70 0.29
C SER A 61 -11.82 -30.78 -1.19
N GLY A 62 -10.63 -30.31 -1.55
CA GLY A 62 -10.23 -30.19 -2.96
C GLY A 62 -10.74 -28.92 -3.66
N VAL A 63 -11.29 -27.96 -2.91
CA VAL A 63 -11.89 -26.72 -3.42
C VAL A 63 -11.28 -25.51 -2.72
N SER A 64 -11.37 -24.34 -3.35
CA SER A 64 -10.88 -23.10 -2.74
C SER A 64 -11.89 -22.55 -1.73
N SER A 65 -11.39 -21.80 -0.75
CA SER A 65 -12.27 -21.18 0.25
C SER A 65 -13.20 -20.15 -0.41
N ASP A 66 -12.69 -19.38 -1.36
CA ASP A 66 -13.50 -18.40 -2.11
C ASP A 66 -14.66 -19.06 -2.86
N GLU A 67 -14.45 -20.23 -3.48
CA GLU A 67 -15.52 -20.94 -4.18
C GLU A 67 -16.61 -21.44 -3.22
N VAL A 68 -16.20 -21.95 -2.04
CA VAL A 68 -17.13 -22.42 -1.01
C VAL A 68 -17.97 -21.28 -0.44
N TYR A 69 -17.35 -20.13 -0.14
CA TYR A 69 -18.08 -18.98 0.38
C TYR A 69 -18.98 -18.31 -0.67
N ALA A 70 -18.55 -18.28 -1.93
CA ALA A 70 -19.34 -17.69 -3.01
C ALA A 70 -20.53 -18.57 -3.43
N LEU A 71 -20.37 -19.90 -3.40
CA LEU A 71 -21.35 -20.86 -3.91
C LEU A 71 -21.63 -21.99 -2.90
N PRO A 72 -22.09 -21.69 -1.68
CA PRO A 72 -22.27 -22.70 -0.64
C PRO A 72 -23.26 -23.80 -1.05
N GLU A 73 -24.30 -23.45 -1.80
CA GLU A 73 -25.34 -24.38 -2.26
C GLU A 73 -24.79 -25.50 -3.16
N LYS A 74 -23.76 -25.20 -3.97
CA LYS A 74 -23.08 -26.19 -4.83
C LYS A 74 -22.47 -27.34 -4.02
N PHE A 75 -22.18 -27.09 -2.74
CA PHE A 75 -21.56 -28.02 -1.82
C PHE A 75 -22.53 -28.57 -0.78
N GLY A 76 -23.85 -28.36 -0.95
CA GLY A 76 -24.86 -28.74 0.04
C GLY A 76 -24.74 -27.94 1.34
N MET A 77 -24.09 -26.78 1.30
CA MET A 77 -23.94 -25.87 2.42
C MET A 77 -24.95 -24.73 2.31
N GLN A 78 -25.15 -24.01 3.41
CA GLN A 78 -25.99 -22.83 3.47
C GLN A 78 -25.13 -21.57 3.56
N ASN A 79 -25.58 -20.48 2.92
CA ASN A 79 -24.99 -19.18 3.13
C ASN A 79 -25.29 -18.69 4.55
N CYS A 80 -24.27 -18.65 5.40
CA CYS A 80 -24.34 -18.13 6.76
C CYS A 80 -23.63 -16.78 6.92
N LEU A 81 -23.33 -16.09 5.81
CA LEU A 81 -22.80 -14.73 5.88
C LEU A 81 -23.85 -13.82 6.50
N GLN A 82 -23.41 -12.97 7.44
CA GLN A 82 -24.27 -11.97 8.03
C GLN A 82 -24.37 -10.79 7.05
N GLU A 83 -25.59 -10.44 6.67
CA GLU A 83 -25.82 -9.21 5.92
C GLU A 83 -25.46 -8.01 6.80
N VAL A 84 -24.53 -7.20 6.31
CA VAL A 84 -24.11 -5.98 7.01
C VAL A 84 -24.56 -4.79 6.20
N ASP A 85 -25.19 -3.82 6.85
CA ASP A 85 -25.54 -2.54 6.22
C ASP A 85 -24.27 -1.77 5.86
N VAL A 86 -23.99 -1.74 4.56
CA VAL A 86 -22.82 -1.06 4.00
C VAL A 86 -22.89 0.46 4.21
N THR A 87 -24.09 1.01 4.44
CA THR A 87 -24.30 2.42 4.75
C THR A 87 -23.68 2.76 6.12
N VAL A 88 -23.95 1.94 7.14
CA VAL A 88 -23.37 2.09 8.48
C VAL A 88 -21.85 1.98 8.42
N ILE A 89 -21.31 1.00 7.68
CA ILE A 89 -19.85 0.88 7.50
C ILE A 89 -19.28 2.14 6.85
N ARG A 90 -19.94 2.67 5.81
CA ARG A 90 -19.49 3.87 5.12
C ARG A 90 -19.52 5.09 6.04
N GLU A 91 -20.55 5.24 6.86
CA GLU A 91 -20.66 6.32 7.84
C GLU A 91 -19.56 6.24 8.91
N ILE A 92 -19.32 5.05 9.47
CA ILE A 92 -18.23 4.82 10.43
C ILE A 92 -16.89 5.14 9.77
N LYS A 93 -16.67 4.68 8.54
CA LYS A 93 -15.45 4.98 7.78
C LYS A 93 -15.28 6.49 7.58
N GLN A 94 -16.33 7.21 7.17
CA GLN A 94 -16.28 8.66 7.03
C GLN A 94 -15.99 9.37 8.37
N ALA A 95 -16.62 8.93 9.47
CA ALA A 95 -16.38 9.48 10.80
C ALA A 95 -14.94 9.28 11.29
N MET A 96 -14.28 8.20 10.86
CA MET A 96 -12.87 7.95 11.20
C MET A 96 -11.87 8.71 10.32
N GLY A 97 -12.32 9.43 9.28
CA GLY A 97 -11.45 10.14 8.33
C GLY A 97 -11.50 9.62 6.89
N GLY A 98 -12.44 8.74 6.56
CA GLY A 98 -12.71 8.27 5.21
C GLY A 98 -11.58 7.41 4.62
N ASP A 99 -11.32 7.60 3.33
CA ASP A 99 -10.22 6.92 2.64
C ASP A 99 -8.84 7.49 3.02
N ALA A 100 -8.80 8.68 3.64
CA ALA A 100 -7.55 9.32 4.01
C ALA A 100 -6.73 8.51 5.03
N ILE A 101 -7.40 7.73 5.87
CA ILE A 101 -6.78 6.85 6.87
C ILE A 101 -5.89 5.78 6.21
N LEU A 102 -6.20 5.41 4.96
CA LEU A 102 -5.49 4.37 4.22
C LEU A 102 -4.30 4.92 3.44
N TYR A 103 -4.15 6.25 3.37
CA TYR A 103 -3.04 6.88 2.65
C TYR A 103 -1.85 7.10 3.58
N PHE A 104 -0.68 6.61 3.15
CA PHE A 104 0.59 6.83 3.83
C PHE A 104 1.25 8.16 3.44
N VAL A 105 0.76 8.79 2.37
CA VAL A 105 1.21 10.07 1.83
C VAL A 105 0.01 10.87 1.33
N LEU A 106 0.16 12.18 1.13
CA LEU A 106 -0.90 13.00 0.55
C LEU A 106 -1.33 12.47 -0.83
N PRO A 107 -2.64 12.48 -1.17
CA PRO A 107 -3.13 12.00 -2.46
C PRO A 107 -2.50 12.72 -3.67
N GLU A 108 -2.27 14.03 -3.54
CA GLU A 108 -1.60 14.84 -4.57
C GLU A 108 -0.16 14.37 -4.82
N TYR A 109 0.56 14.06 -3.73
CA TYR A 109 1.91 13.53 -3.81
C TYR A 109 1.92 12.14 -4.46
N ALA A 110 1.00 11.26 -4.05
CA ALA A 110 0.85 9.93 -4.64
C ALA A 110 0.56 9.99 -6.14
N ALA A 111 -0.30 10.91 -6.58
CA ALA A 111 -0.60 11.12 -7.99
C ALA A 111 0.64 11.55 -8.78
N LYS A 112 1.41 12.51 -8.25
CA LYS A 112 2.67 12.95 -8.85
C LYS A 112 3.71 11.82 -8.91
N ALA A 113 3.90 11.09 -7.81
CA ALA A 113 4.84 9.98 -7.75
C ALA A 113 4.46 8.86 -8.75
N MET A 114 3.16 8.58 -8.89
CA MET A 114 2.64 7.65 -9.88
C MET A 114 2.90 8.12 -11.32
N GLU A 115 2.73 9.41 -11.62
CA GLU A 115 3.04 9.98 -12.93
C GLU A 115 4.51 9.80 -13.30
N VAL A 116 5.42 10.13 -12.39
CA VAL A 116 6.86 9.95 -12.59
C VAL A 116 7.22 8.47 -12.74
N TYR A 117 6.60 7.59 -11.95
CA TYR A 117 6.78 6.15 -12.04
C TYR A 117 6.29 5.55 -13.37
N ASN A 118 5.19 6.07 -13.91
CA ASN A 118 4.73 5.71 -15.25
C ASN A 118 5.68 6.25 -16.33
N GLY A 119 6.26 7.44 -16.14
CA GLY A 119 7.24 8.03 -17.05
C GLY A 119 8.53 7.21 -17.22
N ILE A 120 8.95 6.47 -16.19
CA ILE A 120 10.11 5.55 -16.28
C ILE A 120 9.74 4.16 -16.85
N GLY A 121 8.50 3.98 -17.33
CA GLY A 121 8.02 2.75 -17.92
C GLY A 121 7.37 1.76 -16.96
N ALA A 122 7.02 2.19 -15.74
CA ALA A 122 6.35 1.38 -14.72
C ALA A 122 6.97 -0.03 -14.52
N PRO A 123 8.27 -0.11 -14.19
CA PRO A 123 8.96 -1.39 -14.02
C PRO A 123 8.35 -2.17 -12.85
N LEU A 124 8.20 -3.49 -12.99
CA LEU A 124 7.56 -4.35 -11.98
C LEU A 124 8.08 -4.07 -10.56
N LEU A 125 7.17 -3.64 -9.67
CA LEU A 125 7.46 -3.35 -8.28
C LEU A 125 7.51 -4.67 -7.48
N THR A 126 8.68 -5.01 -6.98
CA THR A 126 8.91 -6.17 -6.10
C THR A 126 9.91 -5.78 -5.03
N MET A 127 10.01 -6.55 -3.94
CA MET A 127 11.03 -6.32 -2.90
C MET A 127 12.48 -6.26 -3.44
N LYS A 128 12.76 -6.94 -4.56
CA LYS A 128 14.10 -6.91 -5.19
C LYS A 128 14.35 -5.66 -6.02
N THR A 129 13.31 -5.12 -6.65
CA THR A 129 13.40 -3.98 -7.59
C THR A 129 13.08 -2.64 -6.93
N ALA A 130 12.38 -2.66 -5.79
CA ALA A 130 11.90 -1.48 -5.09
C ALA A 130 13.01 -0.47 -4.77
N TRP A 131 14.18 -0.94 -4.29
CA TRP A 131 15.30 -0.05 -4.01
C TRP A 131 15.83 0.65 -5.27
N ASN A 132 15.96 -0.09 -6.38
CA ASN A 132 16.42 0.48 -7.65
C ASN A 132 15.41 1.50 -8.20
N ILE A 133 14.12 1.18 -8.11
CA ILE A 133 13.04 2.09 -8.50
C ILE A 133 13.08 3.37 -7.67
N PHE A 134 13.26 3.26 -6.36
CA PHE A 134 13.41 4.41 -5.48
C PHE A 134 14.57 5.32 -5.92
N GLN A 135 15.74 4.75 -6.20
CA GLN A 135 16.91 5.50 -6.66
C GLN A 135 16.68 6.19 -8.01
N MET A 136 15.88 5.60 -8.91
CA MET A 136 15.51 6.23 -10.18
C MET A 136 14.49 7.36 -10.00
N LEU A 137 13.52 7.20 -9.09
CA LEU A 137 12.47 8.19 -8.84
C LEU A 137 12.96 9.41 -8.09
N LEU A 138 13.91 9.24 -7.17
CA LEU A 138 14.42 10.28 -6.30
C LEU A 138 14.93 11.54 -7.04
N PRO A 139 15.82 11.44 -8.05
CA PRO A 139 16.28 12.62 -8.79
C PRO A 139 15.20 13.24 -9.68
N LEU A 140 14.17 12.48 -10.07
CA LEU A 140 13.06 12.99 -10.89
C LEU A 140 12.04 13.76 -10.05
N MET A 141 11.82 13.32 -8.81
CA MET A 141 10.92 13.98 -7.86
C MET A 141 11.57 15.21 -7.22
N TYR A 142 12.88 15.14 -6.97
CA TYR A 142 13.68 16.17 -6.30
C TYR A 142 14.98 16.41 -7.08
N PRO A 143 14.94 17.22 -8.14
CA PRO A 143 16.15 17.55 -8.89
C PRO A 143 17.13 18.34 -7.99
N PRO A 144 18.44 18.06 -8.04
CA PRO A 144 19.43 18.85 -7.32
C PRO A 144 19.38 20.30 -7.84
N VAL A 145 19.28 21.26 -6.91
CA VAL A 145 19.32 22.71 -7.17
C VAL A 145 20.75 23.13 -7.51
#